data_AF-A0A067MYF5-F1
#
_entry.id   AF-A0A067MYF5-F1
#
_cell.length_a   1.000
_cell.length_b   1.000
_cell.length_c   1.000
_cell.angle_alpha   90.00
_cell.angle_beta   90.00
_cell.angle_gamma   90.00
#
_symmetry.space_group_name_H-M   'P 1'
#
loop_
_entity.id
_entity.type
_entity.pdbx_description
1 polymer ?
#
loop_
_entity_poly.entity_id
_entity_poly.type
_entity_poly.pdbx_seq_one_letter_code
_entity_poly.pdbx_strand_id
1 'polypeptide(L)'
;MNALKDAAIARNQGNPTLRVICAASYPGTLSHDGIDVCAERVLCEIEDEIAYIQQDNLALTSFSIVGFSLGGLIARYLLGILETRHFFEDVRPVNFTTFASPAIGIPILPGMIPAVTRLAASGVLSRTGSQLYLRDHFHSGLPLVQLMASPESSFYQALCRFRRVEVYTNIVKDAVVPYMTGGIDEVDMFAPAYAKAKAVAARPPVDMKDGGLDITFDSNYPCIVASVKEVQPPTHKRRLHFPHIPNPLPLFNPQRYEFMTFPLNYLLVALVPLGVLPAVGLALGDLGGQRIASEIRIARFHPNESKRRERVGLSGPEATEEASQLNAEWHHHSANGSQAGTKTSSSALTDPVPLTADLAGVYNPVVESTPETGTSLPESQRNMIASLNSIPQMRKHLVYLDTAGFTSHPIMICQDTRDAEQRRGLDVVRHWADGFVF
;
A
#
# COMPACT_ATOMS: atom_id res chain seq x y z
N MET A 1 -13.04 6.87 -5.42
CA MET A 1 -13.71 5.57 -5.61
C MET A 1 -14.75 5.62 -6.73
N ASN A 2 -15.50 6.73 -6.89
CA ASN A 2 -16.48 6.90 -7.96
C ASN A 2 -15.91 6.61 -9.37
N ALA A 3 -14.71 7.12 -9.70
CA ALA A 3 -14.10 6.85 -11.01
C ALA A 3 -13.95 5.35 -11.33
N LEU A 4 -13.57 4.52 -10.34
CA LEU A 4 -13.46 3.07 -10.51
C LEU A 4 -14.84 2.43 -10.70
N LYS A 5 -15.83 2.83 -9.90
CA LYS A 5 -17.22 2.37 -10.05
C LYS A 5 -17.76 2.70 -11.44
N ASP A 6 -17.62 3.95 -11.86
CA ASP A 6 -18.13 4.45 -13.13
C ASP A 6 -17.45 3.74 -14.31
N ALA A 7 -16.14 3.49 -14.21
CA ALA A 7 -15.39 2.76 -15.24
C ALA A 7 -15.81 1.28 -15.32
N ALA A 8 -16.04 0.60 -14.19
CA ALA A 8 -16.53 -0.77 -14.17
C ALA A 8 -17.95 -0.88 -14.77
N ILE A 9 -18.85 0.04 -14.40
CA ILE A 9 -20.22 0.10 -14.96
C ILE A 9 -20.16 0.39 -16.47
N ALA A 10 -19.30 1.33 -16.90
CA ALA A 10 -19.15 1.67 -18.30
C ALA A 10 -18.58 0.49 -19.13
N ARG A 11 -17.70 -0.33 -18.57
CA ARG A 11 -17.17 -1.53 -19.23
C ARG A 11 -18.19 -2.66 -19.34
N ASN A 12 -19.21 -2.66 -18.49
CA ASN A 12 -20.30 -3.62 -18.48
C ASN A 12 -21.54 -3.16 -19.27
N GLN A 13 -21.40 -2.16 -20.16
CA GLN A 13 -22.51 -1.61 -20.95
C GLN A 13 -23.29 -2.72 -21.70
N GLY A 14 -24.46 -3.09 -21.17
CA GLY A 14 -25.41 -4.02 -21.79
C GLY A 14 -25.81 -5.24 -20.95
N ASN A 15 -25.15 -5.50 -19.81
CA ASN A 15 -25.50 -6.65 -18.96
C ASN A 15 -26.05 -6.22 -17.59
N PRO A 16 -27.36 -6.39 -17.29
CA PRO A 16 -27.98 -5.92 -16.05
C PRO A 16 -27.56 -6.69 -14.79
N THR A 17 -26.67 -7.69 -14.90
CA THR A 17 -26.31 -8.59 -13.79
C THR A 17 -25.20 -8.07 -12.87
N LEU A 18 -24.55 -6.94 -13.19
CA LEU A 18 -23.47 -6.39 -12.35
C LEU A 18 -24.04 -5.52 -11.23
N ARG A 19 -23.80 -5.92 -9.98
CA ARG A 19 -24.02 -5.10 -8.78
C ARG A 19 -22.68 -4.54 -8.32
N VAL A 20 -22.62 -3.22 -8.09
CA VAL A 20 -21.41 -2.54 -7.61
C VAL A 20 -21.71 -1.82 -6.30
N ILE A 21 -21.07 -2.27 -5.22
CA ILE A 21 -21.15 -1.65 -3.89
C ILE A 21 -19.91 -0.78 -3.67
N CYS A 22 -20.11 0.48 -3.30
CA CYS A 22 -19.05 1.31 -2.76
C CYS A 22 -19.18 1.29 -1.24
N ALA A 23 -18.22 0.67 -0.56
CA ALA A 23 -18.26 0.55 0.89
C ALA A 23 -18.45 1.90 1.59
N ALA A 24 -19.44 1.97 2.48
CA ALA A 24 -19.86 3.20 3.15
C ALA A 24 -19.67 3.16 4.68
N SER A 25 -19.26 2.02 5.24
CA SER A 25 -19.24 1.79 6.69
C SER A 25 -17.94 2.12 7.42
N TYR A 26 -16.91 2.60 6.73
CA TYR A 26 -15.65 3.02 7.35
C TYR A 26 -15.05 4.39 6.91
N PRO A 27 -15.81 5.37 6.39
CA PRO A 27 -15.24 6.67 6.01
C PRO A 27 -14.80 7.48 7.24
N GLY A 28 -13.84 8.40 7.02
CA GLY A 28 -13.40 9.35 8.03
C GLY A 28 -12.78 8.67 9.25
N THR A 29 -13.18 9.10 10.45
CA THR A 29 -12.62 8.59 11.72
C THR A 29 -12.94 7.12 11.99
N LEU A 30 -13.94 6.54 11.31
CA LEU A 30 -14.24 5.10 11.41
C LEU A 30 -13.12 4.23 10.85
N SER A 31 -12.33 4.75 9.89
CA SER A 31 -11.16 4.06 9.34
C SER A 31 -10.04 3.84 10.36
N HIS A 32 -10.11 4.51 11.52
CA HIS A 32 -9.15 4.35 12.61
C HIS A 32 -9.44 3.14 13.52
N ASP A 33 -10.60 2.50 13.34
CA ASP A 33 -11.10 1.42 14.20
C ASP A 33 -10.41 0.07 13.98
N GLY A 34 -9.46 -0.02 13.04
CA GLY A 34 -8.75 -1.25 12.69
C GLY A 34 -9.20 -1.86 11.37
N ILE A 35 -8.26 -2.50 10.67
CA ILE A 35 -8.45 -3.23 9.40
C ILE A 35 -9.54 -4.29 9.57
N ASP A 36 -9.42 -5.08 10.65
CA ASP A 36 -10.33 -6.17 11.01
C ASP A 36 -11.76 -5.65 11.25
N VAL A 37 -11.91 -4.58 12.03
CA VAL A 37 -13.23 -4.01 12.34
C VAL A 37 -13.87 -3.38 11.10
N CYS A 38 -13.09 -2.67 10.29
CA CYS A 38 -13.60 -2.09 9.04
C CYS A 38 -14.06 -3.20 8.08
N ALA A 39 -13.31 -4.30 7.97
CA ALA A 39 -13.68 -5.42 7.12
C ALA A 39 -14.98 -6.10 7.57
N GLU A 40 -15.21 -6.25 8.87
CA GLU A 40 -16.47 -6.79 9.39
C GLU A 40 -17.68 -5.90 9.06
N ARG A 41 -17.51 -4.58 9.06
CA ARG A 41 -18.58 -3.66 8.66
C ARG A 41 -18.89 -3.75 7.17
N VAL A 42 -17.85 -3.86 6.34
CA VAL A 42 -18.00 -4.08 4.90
C VAL A 42 -18.64 -5.43 4.62
N LEU A 43 -18.35 -6.45 5.43
CA LEU A 43 -18.99 -7.76 5.34
C LEU A 43 -20.51 -7.64 5.52
N CYS A 44 -20.98 -6.86 6.50
CA CYS A 44 -22.43 -6.63 6.67
C CYS A 44 -23.04 -5.98 5.42
N GLU A 45 -22.38 -5.00 4.80
CA GLU A 45 -22.88 -4.41 3.55
C GLU A 45 -22.97 -5.43 2.41
N ILE A 46 -22.01 -6.36 2.33
CA ILE A 46 -22.00 -7.44 1.33
C ILE A 46 -23.10 -8.47 1.62
N GLU A 47 -23.29 -8.85 2.89
CA GLU A 47 -24.34 -9.78 3.31
C GLU A 47 -25.74 -9.21 3.03
N ASP A 48 -25.95 -7.92 3.28
CA ASP A 48 -27.20 -7.23 2.97
C ASP A 48 -27.49 -7.24 1.46
N GLU A 49 -26.48 -6.98 0.62
CA GLU A 49 -26.64 -7.05 -0.84
C GLU A 49 -26.88 -8.48 -1.34
N ILE A 50 -26.18 -9.48 -0.76
CA ILE A 50 -26.43 -10.89 -1.09
C ILE A 50 -27.87 -11.27 -0.75
N ALA A 51 -28.37 -10.87 0.42
CA ALA A 51 -29.75 -11.12 0.82
C ALA A 51 -30.75 -10.46 -0.14
N TYR A 52 -30.45 -9.24 -0.61
CA TYR A 52 -31.26 -8.55 -1.61
C TYR A 52 -31.27 -9.27 -2.97
N ILE A 53 -30.10 -9.73 -3.45
CA ILE A 53 -29.98 -10.53 -4.69
C ILE A 53 -30.82 -11.82 -4.59
N GLN A 54 -30.79 -12.48 -3.42
CA GLN A 54 -31.55 -13.70 -3.18
C GLN A 54 -33.06 -13.45 -3.12
N GLN A 55 -33.51 -12.31 -2.60
CA GLN A 55 -34.93 -11.93 -2.61
C GLN A 55 -35.48 -11.76 -4.03
N ASP A 56 -34.65 -11.31 -4.96
CA ASP A 56 -34.98 -11.21 -6.39
C ASP A 56 -34.89 -12.56 -7.14
N ASN A 57 -34.68 -13.68 -6.42
CA ASN A 57 -34.43 -15.03 -6.98
C ASN A 57 -33.24 -15.08 -7.96
N LEU A 58 -32.25 -14.19 -7.75
CA LEU A 58 -31.00 -14.20 -8.52
C LEU A 58 -29.93 -14.97 -7.73
N ALA A 59 -28.99 -15.56 -8.47
CA ALA A 59 -27.83 -16.23 -7.90
C ALA A 59 -26.59 -15.36 -8.05
N LEU A 60 -25.82 -15.20 -6.97
CA LEU A 60 -24.49 -14.60 -7.05
C LEU A 60 -23.51 -15.63 -7.62
N THR A 61 -22.98 -15.36 -8.81
CA THR A 61 -22.11 -16.31 -9.54
C THR A 61 -20.64 -15.93 -9.53
N SER A 62 -20.32 -14.66 -9.32
CA SER A 62 -18.96 -14.15 -9.40
C SER A 62 -18.76 -12.98 -8.44
N PHE A 63 -17.57 -12.91 -7.85
CA PHE A 63 -17.19 -11.89 -6.88
C PHE A 63 -15.90 -11.20 -7.30
N SER A 64 -15.87 -9.87 -7.21
CA SER A 64 -14.67 -9.06 -7.43
C SER A 64 -14.59 -7.97 -6.36
N ILE A 65 -13.38 -7.62 -5.94
CA ILE A 65 -13.15 -6.59 -4.93
C ILE A 65 -11.98 -5.70 -5.30
N VAL A 66 -12.13 -4.41 -5.03
CA VAL A 66 -11.13 -3.38 -5.33
C VAL A 66 -10.86 -2.57 -4.06
N GLY A 67 -9.59 -2.47 -3.69
CA GLY A 67 -9.14 -1.69 -2.54
C GLY A 67 -8.24 -0.53 -2.94
N PHE A 68 -8.42 0.64 -2.34
CA PHE A 68 -7.50 1.76 -2.44
C PHE A 68 -6.90 2.07 -1.08
N SER A 69 -5.58 2.25 -1.01
CA SER A 69 -4.88 2.55 0.24
C SER A 69 -5.20 1.49 1.31
N LEU A 70 -5.61 1.91 2.51
CA LEU A 70 -6.10 1.03 3.58
C LEU A 70 -7.16 0.02 3.10
N GLY A 71 -7.99 0.38 2.12
CA GLY A 71 -9.03 -0.47 1.56
C GLY A 71 -8.52 -1.79 0.99
N GLY A 72 -7.26 -1.86 0.52
CA GLY A 72 -6.67 -3.12 0.07
C GLY A 72 -6.37 -4.11 1.20
N LEU A 73 -5.98 -3.63 2.38
CA LEU A 73 -5.82 -4.47 3.56
C LEU A 73 -7.17 -4.88 4.15
N ILE A 74 -8.15 -3.98 4.15
CA ILE A 74 -9.54 -4.29 4.55
C ILE A 74 -10.10 -5.39 3.64
N ALA A 75 -9.93 -5.25 2.31
CA ALA A 75 -10.33 -6.26 1.35
C ALA A 75 -9.66 -7.60 1.63
N ARG A 76 -8.34 -7.63 1.86
CA ARG A 76 -7.61 -8.87 2.18
C ARG A 76 -8.14 -9.55 3.45
N TYR A 77 -8.43 -8.79 4.50
CA TYR A 77 -9.03 -9.35 5.73
C TYR A 77 -10.41 -9.95 5.47
N LEU A 78 -11.27 -9.20 4.77
CA LEU A 78 -12.61 -9.65 4.36
C LEU A 78 -12.54 -10.97 3.59
N LEU A 79 -11.60 -11.09 2.65
CA LEU A 79 -11.40 -12.31 1.88
C LEU A 79 -11.06 -13.52 2.76
N GLY A 80 -10.28 -13.34 3.83
CA GLY A 80 -10.03 -14.41 4.80
C GLY A 80 -11.29 -14.87 5.53
N ILE A 81 -12.20 -13.94 5.89
CA ILE A 81 -13.50 -14.31 6.47
C ILE A 81 -14.32 -15.12 5.46
N LEU A 82 -14.37 -14.68 4.20
CA LEU A 82 -15.14 -15.35 3.14
C LEU A 82 -14.57 -16.74 2.83
N GLU A 83 -13.25 -16.90 2.81
CA GLU A 83 -12.59 -18.20 2.62
C GLU A 83 -12.93 -19.17 3.75
N THR A 84 -12.81 -18.74 5.02
CA THR A 84 -13.19 -19.57 6.17
C THR A 84 -14.67 -19.98 6.16
N ARG A 85 -15.53 -19.18 5.53
CA ARG A 85 -16.97 -19.47 5.37
C ARG A 85 -17.31 -20.28 4.13
N HIS A 86 -16.32 -20.78 3.38
CA HIS A 86 -16.52 -21.55 2.15
C HIS A 86 -17.27 -20.78 1.05
N PHE A 87 -17.29 -19.44 1.12
CA PHE A 87 -18.04 -18.60 0.18
C PHE A 87 -17.59 -18.80 -1.27
N PHE A 88 -16.30 -19.06 -1.48
CA PHE A 88 -15.72 -19.25 -2.81
C PHE A 88 -15.84 -20.69 -3.35
N GLU A 89 -16.60 -21.57 -2.69
CA GLU A 89 -17.02 -22.86 -3.26
C GLU A 89 -18.17 -22.67 -4.25
N ASP A 90 -19.12 -21.80 -3.91
CA ASP A 90 -20.29 -21.50 -4.75
C ASP A 90 -20.10 -20.27 -5.65
N VAL A 91 -19.30 -19.30 -5.19
CA VAL A 91 -19.09 -18.01 -5.89
C VAL A 91 -17.70 -17.94 -6.49
N ARG A 92 -17.60 -17.70 -7.80
CA ARG A 92 -16.31 -17.61 -8.51
C ARG A 92 -15.56 -16.30 -8.17
N PRO A 93 -14.38 -16.33 -7.54
CA PRO A 93 -13.56 -15.14 -7.34
C PRO A 93 -12.86 -14.72 -8.64
N VAL A 94 -13.13 -13.51 -9.13
CA VAL A 94 -12.66 -13.05 -10.46
C VAL A 94 -11.52 -12.05 -10.35
N ASN A 95 -11.74 -10.88 -9.77
CA ASN A 95 -10.70 -9.84 -9.64
C ASN A 95 -10.48 -9.43 -8.20
N PHE A 96 -9.22 -9.45 -7.76
CA PHE A 96 -8.73 -8.72 -6.61
C PHE A 96 -7.77 -7.65 -7.10
N THR A 97 -8.11 -6.38 -6.89
CA THR A 97 -7.23 -5.27 -7.30
C THR A 97 -6.94 -4.34 -6.13
N THR A 98 -5.69 -3.96 -5.96
CA THR A 98 -5.29 -2.91 -5.01
C THR A 98 -4.62 -1.74 -5.71
N PHE A 99 -4.86 -0.54 -5.17
CA PHE A 99 -4.27 0.71 -5.63
C PHE A 99 -3.56 1.37 -4.44
N ALA A 100 -2.23 1.56 -4.55
CA ALA A 100 -1.34 2.11 -3.51
C ALA A 100 -1.72 1.63 -2.12
N SER A 101 -1.89 0.31 -1.98
CA SER A 101 -2.20 -0.31 -0.70
C SER A 101 -0.91 -0.74 -0.01
N PRO A 102 -0.75 -0.48 1.30
CA PRO A 102 0.46 -0.85 2.04
C PRO A 102 0.46 -2.34 2.35
N ALA A 103 0.71 -3.17 1.33
CA ALA A 103 0.47 -4.61 1.33
C ALA A 103 1.29 -5.39 2.38
N ILE A 104 2.39 -4.81 2.86
CA ILE A 104 3.30 -5.35 3.89
C ILE A 104 3.40 -4.44 5.12
N GLY A 105 2.42 -3.56 5.33
CA GLY A 105 2.48 -2.50 6.32
C GLY A 105 3.40 -1.34 5.89
N ILE A 106 3.61 -0.36 6.77
CA ILE A 106 4.43 0.83 6.49
C ILE A 106 5.83 0.61 7.07
N PRO A 107 6.87 0.51 6.21
CA PRO A 107 8.24 0.35 6.70
C PRO A 107 8.73 1.64 7.36
N ILE A 108 9.51 1.48 8.44
CA ILE A 108 10.16 2.61 9.13
C ILE A 108 11.54 2.82 8.51
N LEU A 109 11.61 3.64 7.47
CA LEU A 109 12.85 3.92 6.75
C LEU A 109 13.52 5.22 7.25
N PRO A 110 14.85 5.23 7.46
CA PRO A 110 15.58 6.45 7.81
C PRO A 110 15.42 7.54 6.75
N GLY A 111 15.21 8.79 7.20
CA GLY A 111 15.11 9.95 6.31
C GLY A 111 13.73 10.22 5.70
N MET A 112 12.76 9.28 5.77
CA MET A 112 11.44 9.49 5.17
C MET A 112 10.53 10.42 5.98
N ILE A 113 10.59 10.37 7.32
CA ILE A 113 9.68 11.12 8.19
C ILE A 113 10.42 11.57 9.47
N PRO A 114 10.28 12.83 9.95
CA PRO A 114 10.80 13.27 11.24
C PRO A 114 10.29 12.42 12.41
N ALA A 115 11.09 12.21 13.45
CA ALA A 115 10.79 11.27 14.55
C ALA A 115 9.42 11.50 15.24
N VAL A 116 9.00 12.75 15.41
CA VAL A 116 7.69 13.11 15.99
C VAL A 116 6.53 12.73 15.06
N THR A 117 6.69 12.94 13.76
CA THR A 117 5.70 12.53 12.76
C THR A 117 5.67 11.01 12.61
N ARG A 118 6.80 10.30 12.81
CA ARG A 118 6.81 8.84 12.93
C ARG A 118 6.03 8.39 14.15
N LEU A 119 6.14 9.06 15.30
CA LEU A 119 5.38 8.71 16.51
C LEU A 119 3.86 8.90 16.31
N ALA A 120 3.44 10.00 15.70
CA ALA A 120 2.03 10.27 15.39
C ALA A 120 1.47 9.32 14.30
N ALA A 121 2.26 9.00 13.27
CA ALA A 121 1.87 8.07 12.21
C ALA A 121 1.89 6.60 12.67
N SER A 122 2.81 6.23 13.57
CA SER A 122 3.06 4.83 14.01
C SER A 122 2.04 4.21 14.96
N GLY A 123 0.81 4.71 14.99
CA GLY A 123 -0.28 3.95 15.61
C GLY A 123 -0.40 4.01 17.13
N VAL A 124 0.29 4.93 17.82
CA VAL A 124 0.01 5.14 19.26
C VAL A 124 -1.41 5.71 19.48
N LEU A 125 -2.03 6.27 18.44
CA LEU A 125 -3.31 6.98 18.52
C LEU A 125 -4.48 6.29 17.78
N SER A 126 -4.26 5.16 17.10
CA SER A 126 -5.36 4.39 16.47
C SER A 126 -5.00 2.92 16.28
N ARG A 127 -6.00 2.03 16.30
CA ARG A 127 -5.82 0.58 16.07
C ARG A 127 -5.28 0.33 14.65
N THR A 128 -5.83 1.02 13.65
CA THR A 128 -5.36 0.94 12.27
C THR A 128 -3.89 1.31 12.14
N GLY A 129 -3.44 2.38 12.80
CA GLY A 129 -2.03 2.74 12.78
C GLY A 129 -1.14 1.68 13.42
N SER A 130 -1.59 1.07 14.52
CA SER A 130 -0.86 -0.02 15.17
C SER A 130 -0.67 -1.22 14.22
N GLN A 131 -1.73 -1.57 13.48
CA GLN A 131 -1.69 -2.65 12.49
C GLN A 131 -0.83 -2.30 11.27
N LEU A 132 -0.92 -1.06 10.75
CA LEU A 132 -0.12 -0.61 9.61
C LEU A 132 1.39 -0.64 9.92
N TYR A 133 1.78 -0.34 11.15
CA TYR A 133 3.19 -0.34 11.56
C TYR A 133 3.64 -1.65 12.22
N LEU A 134 2.84 -2.72 12.12
CA LEU A 134 3.15 -4.05 12.65
C LEU A 134 3.45 -4.04 14.16
N ARG A 135 2.73 -3.20 14.91
CA ARG A 135 2.86 -3.05 16.38
C ARG A 135 1.74 -3.72 17.16
N ASP A 136 0.75 -4.26 16.47
CA ASP A 136 -0.32 -5.03 17.08
C ASP A 136 0.10 -6.48 17.35
N HIS A 137 -0.68 -7.17 18.18
CA HIS A 137 -0.48 -8.57 18.53
C HIS A 137 -1.79 -9.32 18.26
N PHE A 138 -2.10 -9.49 16.98
CA PHE A 138 -3.39 -9.99 16.54
C PHE A 138 -3.62 -11.46 16.91
N HIS A 139 -2.63 -12.35 16.75
CA HIS A 139 -2.77 -13.78 17.10
C HIS A 139 -1.41 -14.39 17.45
N SER A 140 -1.28 -15.05 18.61
CA SER A 140 -0.01 -15.60 19.11
C SER A 140 1.19 -14.65 19.07
N GLY A 141 0.97 -13.35 19.28
CA GLY A 141 2.00 -12.31 19.22
C GLY A 141 2.29 -11.78 17.81
N LEU A 142 1.76 -12.39 16.76
CA LEU A 142 1.92 -11.94 15.38
C LEU A 142 1.06 -10.71 15.06
N PRO A 143 1.62 -9.71 14.36
CA PRO A 143 0.85 -8.60 13.78
C PRO A 143 -0.15 -9.08 12.73
N LEU A 144 -1.30 -8.40 12.61
CA LEU A 144 -2.36 -8.79 11.68
C LEU A 144 -1.88 -8.81 10.22
N VAL A 145 -1.20 -7.75 9.78
CA VAL A 145 -0.78 -7.61 8.38
C VAL A 145 0.24 -8.69 8.00
N GLN A 146 1.11 -9.06 8.93
CA GLN A 146 2.03 -10.17 8.80
C GLN A 146 1.29 -11.51 8.66
N LEU A 147 0.29 -11.76 9.51
CA LEU A 147 -0.53 -12.96 9.42
C LEU A 147 -1.28 -13.06 8.09
N MET A 148 -1.82 -11.94 7.58
CA MET A 148 -2.52 -11.89 6.29
C MET A 148 -1.62 -12.18 5.07
N ALA A 149 -0.30 -12.16 5.25
CA ALA A 149 0.66 -12.49 4.21
C ALA A 149 1.21 -13.92 4.36
N SER A 150 0.80 -14.68 5.38
CA SER A 150 1.26 -16.07 5.57
C SER A 150 0.57 -17.02 4.58
N PRO A 151 1.29 -17.90 3.87
CA PRO A 151 0.71 -18.87 2.94
C PRO A 151 -0.36 -19.79 3.55
N GLU A 152 -0.20 -20.14 4.83
CA GLU A 152 -1.12 -21.01 5.57
C GLU A 152 -2.39 -20.29 6.03
N SER A 153 -2.44 -18.96 5.90
CA SER A 153 -3.60 -18.20 6.34
C SER A 153 -4.73 -18.22 5.31
N SER A 154 -5.97 -18.23 5.81
CA SER A 154 -7.19 -18.07 4.99
C SER A 154 -7.13 -16.82 4.12
N PHE A 155 -6.49 -15.74 4.59
CA PHE A 155 -6.30 -14.49 3.84
C PHE A 155 -5.49 -14.70 2.56
N TYR A 156 -4.38 -15.44 2.64
CA TYR A 156 -3.52 -15.73 1.51
C TYR A 156 -4.16 -16.75 0.57
N GLN A 157 -4.72 -17.82 1.14
CA GLN A 157 -5.44 -18.86 0.40
C GLN A 157 -6.58 -18.25 -0.44
N ALA A 158 -7.35 -17.32 0.14
CA ALA A 158 -8.38 -16.59 -0.58
C ALA A 158 -7.82 -15.85 -1.82
N LEU A 159 -6.70 -15.14 -1.69
CA LEU A 159 -6.05 -14.44 -2.80
C LEU A 159 -5.66 -15.40 -3.93
N CYS A 160 -5.16 -16.59 -3.58
CA CYS A 160 -4.79 -17.62 -4.54
C CYS A 160 -5.98 -18.17 -5.34
N ARG A 161 -7.23 -17.99 -4.88
CA ARG A 161 -8.42 -18.40 -5.64
C ARG A 161 -8.77 -17.42 -6.76
N PHE A 162 -8.43 -16.14 -6.63
CA PHE A 162 -8.82 -15.12 -7.61
C PHE A 162 -8.17 -15.39 -8.97
N ARG A 163 -8.97 -15.32 -10.03
CA ARG A 163 -8.46 -15.42 -11.42
C ARG A 163 -7.43 -14.34 -11.74
N ARG A 164 -7.62 -13.12 -11.21
CA ARG A 164 -6.69 -11.99 -11.39
C ARG A 164 -6.40 -11.33 -10.05
N VAL A 165 -5.12 -11.17 -9.76
CA VAL A 165 -4.60 -10.42 -8.60
C VAL A 165 -3.75 -9.28 -9.15
N GLU A 166 -4.22 -8.04 -9.03
CA GLU A 166 -3.56 -6.88 -9.61
C GLU A 166 -3.18 -5.86 -8.54
N VAL A 167 -1.96 -5.35 -8.61
CA VAL A 167 -1.41 -4.38 -7.66
C VAL A 167 -0.91 -3.17 -8.42
N TYR A 168 -1.56 -2.02 -8.27
CA TYR A 168 -1.14 -0.74 -8.83
C TYR A 168 -0.36 0.05 -7.78
N THR A 169 0.86 0.46 -8.10
CA THR A 169 1.75 1.17 -7.17
C THR A 169 2.35 2.41 -7.80
N ASN A 170 2.42 3.50 -7.04
CA ASN A 170 3.11 4.71 -7.45
C ASN A 170 4.62 4.50 -7.29
N ILE A 171 5.38 4.77 -8.36
CA ILE A 171 6.85 4.72 -8.30
C ILE A 171 7.49 6.04 -7.84
N VAL A 172 6.72 7.14 -7.81
CA VAL A 172 7.20 8.45 -7.38
C VAL A 172 6.15 9.18 -6.54
N LYS A 173 6.64 9.98 -5.58
CA LYS A 173 5.85 10.94 -4.80
C LYS A 173 4.68 10.38 -3.98
N ASP A 174 4.68 9.08 -3.65
CA ASP A 174 3.74 8.53 -2.68
C ASP A 174 4.37 8.49 -1.29
N ALA A 175 4.10 9.53 -0.50
CA ALA A 175 4.62 9.63 0.87
C ALA A 175 3.81 8.81 1.89
N VAL A 176 2.60 8.38 1.53
CA VAL A 176 1.69 7.64 2.42
C VAL A 176 1.96 6.15 2.30
N VAL A 177 2.11 5.66 1.08
CA VAL A 177 2.39 4.28 0.74
C VAL A 177 3.61 4.24 -0.18
N PRO A 178 4.82 4.22 0.40
CA PRO A 178 6.07 4.16 -0.37
C PRO A 178 6.12 2.94 -1.29
N TYR A 179 6.94 3.04 -2.34
CA TYR A 179 7.04 2.01 -3.38
C TYR A 179 7.28 0.59 -2.82
N MET A 180 8.17 0.41 -1.83
CA MET A 180 8.47 -0.92 -1.27
C MET A 180 7.21 -1.66 -0.78
N THR A 181 6.29 -0.94 -0.15
CA THR A 181 5.06 -1.54 0.37
C THR A 181 3.92 -1.57 -0.64
N GLY A 182 3.79 -0.54 -1.46
CA GLY A 182 2.79 -0.50 -2.54
C GLY A 182 3.09 -1.52 -3.63
N GLY A 183 4.37 -1.69 -3.96
CA GLY A 183 4.89 -2.57 -5.00
C GLY A 183 5.30 -3.96 -4.51
N ILE A 184 5.27 -4.22 -3.20
CA ILE A 184 5.68 -5.51 -2.60
C ILE A 184 7.10 -5.84 -3.08
N ASP A 185 8.01 -4.90 -2.85
CA ASP A 185 9.38 -4.94 -3.34
C ASP A 185 10.34 -4.60 -2.19
N GLU A 186 11.49 -5.27 -2.17
CA GLU A 186 12.49 -5.09 -1.13
C GLU A 186 13.31 -3.81 -1.35
N VAL A 187 13.50 -3.43 -2.62
CA VAL A 187 14.39 -2.33 -3.00
C VAL A 187 13.64 -1.27 -3.77
N ASP A 188 13.71 -0.03 -3.26
CA ASP A 188 13.20 1.14 -3.99
C ASP A 188 14.29 1.75 -4.87
N MET A 189 14.34 1.32 -6.13
CA MET A 189 15.24 1.91 -7.14
C MET A 189 14.77 3.31 -7.60
N PHE A 190 13.51 3.66 -7.39
CA PHE A 190 12.92 4.89 -7.93
C PHE A 190 13.20 6.10 -7.04
N ALA A 191 13.15 5.95 -5.72
CA ALA A 191 13.46 7.02 -4.78
C ALA A 191 14.84 7.69 -5.02
N PRO A 192 15.97 6.95 -5.11
CA PRO A 192 17.27 7.56 -5.37
C PRO A 192 17.38 8.17 -6.77
N ALA A 193 16.81 7.52 -7.79
CA ALA A 193 16.79 8.04 -9.16
C ALA A 193 15.98 9.35 -9.24
N TYR A 194 14.80 9.38 -8.64
CA TYR A 194 13.94 10.56 -8.59
C TYR A 194 14.62 11.73 -7.86
N ALA A 195 15.32 11.47 -6.74
CA ALA A 195 16.06 12.49 -6.02
C ALA A 195 17.18 13.13 -6.87
N LYS A 196 17.92 12.32 -7.64
CA LYS A 196 18.95 12.78 -8.57
C LYS A 196 18.34 13.59 -9.72
N ALA A 197 17.28 13.08 -10.37
CA ALA A 197 16.58 13.75 -11.45
C ALA A 197 16.03 15.12 -11.00
N LYS A 198 15.41 15.17 -9.82
CA LYS A 198 14.88 16.41 -9.22
C LYS A 198 15.96 17.45 -8.93
N ALA A 199 17.19 17.04 -8.61
CA ALA A 199 18.29 17.97 -8.36
C ALA A 199 18.74 18.73 -9.63
N VAL A 200 18.43 18.19 -10.81
CA VAL A 200 18.76 18.78 -12.11
C VAL A 200 17.55 19.47 -12.74
N ALA A 201 16.34 18.95 -12.52
CA ALA A 201 15.11 19.47 -13.10
C ALA A 201 14.68 20.83 -12.50
N ALA A 202 14.24 21.75 -13.34
CA ALA A 202 13.70 23.05 -12.90
C ALA A 202 12.25 22.98 -12.40
N ARG A 203 11.45 22.02 -12.91
CA ARG A 203 10.04 21.79 -12.56
C ARG A 203 9.62 20.36 -12.95
N PRO A 204 8.60 19.78 -12.30
CA PRO A 204 8.04 18.49 -12.70
C PRO A 204 7.30 18.58 -14.06
N PRO A 205 7.09 17.45 -14.76
CA PRO A 205 7.60 16.12 -14.42
C PRO A 205 9.11 16.01 -14.65
N VAL A 206 9.81 15.26 -13.78
CA VAL A 206 11.26 15.03 -13.88
C VAL A 206 11.57 13.92 -14.87
N ASP A 207 12.62 14.07 -15.66
CA ASP A 207 13.11 12.96 -16.49
C ASP A 207 13.90 11.97 -15.62
N MET A 208 13.36 10.77 -15.42
CA MET A 208 14.02 9.73 -14.61
C MET A 208 15.36 9.29 -15.21
N LYS A 209 15.63 9.54 -16.49
CA LYS A 209 16.94 9.29 -17.12
C LYS A 209 18.03 10.13 -16.49
N ASP A 210 17.72 11.36 -16.05
CA ASP A 210 18.65 12.21 -15.29
C ASP A 210 19.02 11.58 -13.94
N GLY A 211 18.17 10.69 -13.44
CA GLY A 211 18.39 9.89 -12.24
C GLY A 211 19.10 8.55 -12.47
N GLY A 212 19.29 8.15 -13.73
CA GLY A 212 19.84 6.85 -14.12
C GLY A 212 18.79 5.76 -14.41
N LEU A 213 17.52 6.11 -14.60
CA LEU A 213 16.47 5.15 -14.99
C LEU A 213 15.79 5.57 -16.29
N ASP A 214 15.93 4.76 -17.34
CA ASP A 214 15.15 4.88 -18.56
C ASP A 214 13.80 4.17 -18.39
N ILE A 215 12.74 4.97 -18.29
CA ILE A 215 11.37 4.50 -18.11
C ILE A 215 10.61 4.70 -19.41
N THR A 216 10.05 3.62 -19.96
CA THR A 216 9.13 3.67 -21.09
C THR A 216 7.70 3.48 -20.61
N PHE A 217 6.75 4.17 -21.22
CA PHE A 217 5.34 4.10 -20.86
C PHE A 217 4.53 3.28 -21.86
N ASP A 218 3.39 2.77 -21.41
CA ASP A 218 2.41 2.12 -22.27
C ASP A 218 1.88 3.11 -23.33
N SER A 219 1.66 2.62 -24.55
CA SER A 219 1.25 3.46 -25.68
C SER A 219 -0.17 4.01 -25.53
N ASN A 220 -1.05 3.27 -24.86
CA ASN A 220 -2.44 3.62 -24.65
C ASN A 220 -2.66 4.32 -23.30
N TYR A 221 -1.80 4.06 -22.31
CA TYR A 221 -1.92 4.61 -20.96
C TYR A 221 -0.61 5.26 -20.49
N PRO A 222 -0.39 6.56 -20.77
CA PRO A 222 0.91 7.23 -20.59
C PRO A 222 1.46 7.30 -19.16
N CYS A 223 0.65 6.98 -18.13
CA CYS A 223 1.09 6.90 -16.74
C CYS A 223 1.49 5.49 -16.30
N ILE A 224 1.20 4.46 -17.11
CA ILE A 224 1.56 3.07 -16.84
C ILE A 224 2.95 2.82 -17.40
N VAL A 225 3.86 2.34 -16.56
CA VAL A 225 5.22 2.02 -16.95
C VAL A 225 5.25 0.66 -17.64
N ALA A 226 5.75 0.64 -18.87
CA ALA A 226 5.92 -0.56 -19.68
C ALA A 226 7.29 -1.23 -19.44
N SER A 227 8.36 -0.45 -19.22
CA SER A 227 9.67 -1.00 -18.88
C SER A 227 10.53 0.01 -18.13
N VAL A 228 11.47 -0.51 -17.33
CA VAL A 228 12.47 0.25 -16.57
C VAL A 228 13.84 -0.34 -16.88
N LYS A 229 14.82 0.50 -17.23
CA LYS A 229 16.20 0.09 -17.46
C LYS A 229 17.16 1.03 -16.75
N GLU A 230 18.16 0.47 -16.08
CA GLU A 230 19.25 1.28 -15.54
C GLU A 230 20.12 1.82 -16.67
N VAL A 231 20.41 3.11 -16.61
CA VAL A 231 21.25 3.82 -17.57
C VAL A 231 22.23 4.73 -16.86
N GLN A 232 23.35 5.04 -17.50
CA GLN A 232 24.25 6.06 -16.96
C GLN A 232 23.56 7.42 -17.07
N PRO A 233 23.45 8.18 -15.97
CA PRO A 233 22.82 9.49 -16.01
C PRO A 233 23.64 10.42 -16.90
N PRO A 234 22.99 11.27 -17.71
CA PRO A 234 23.67 12.24 -18.56
C PRO A 234 24.56 13.16 -17.73
N THR A 235 25.73 13.50 -18.29
CA THR A 235 26.69 14.39 -17.64
C THR A 235 26.22 15.83 -17.75
N HIS A 236 25.53 16.30 -16.71
CA HIS A 236 25.16 17.70 -16.61
C HIS A 236 26.35 18.54 -16.15
N LYS A 237 26.64 19.66 -16.83
CA LYS A 237 27.61 20.64 -16.33
C LYS A 237 27.14 21.04 -14.94
N ARG A 238 27.97 20.76 -13.92
CA ARG A 238 27.69 21.16 -12.54
C ARG A 238 27.33 22.64 -12.53
N ARG A 239 26.05 22.97 -12.39
CA ARG A 239 25.66 24.30 -11.96
C ARG A 239 26.27 24.46 -10.57
N LEU A 240 27.05 25.53 -10.36
CA LEU A 240 27.57 25.88 -9.05
C LEU A 240 26.37 25.95 -8.09
N HIS A 241 26.16 24.88 -7.33
CA HIS A 241 25.23 24.87 -6.23
C HIS A 241 25.98 25.50 -5.07
N PHE A 242 25.61 26.72 -4.71
CA PHE A 242 25.94 27.22 -3.38
C PHE A 242 25.31 26.25 -2.37
N PRO A 243 26.05 25.79 -1.35
CA PRO A 243 25.49 24.89 -0.35
C PRO A 243 24.26 25.56 0.23
N HIS A 244 23.09 24.96 0.01
CA HIS A 244 21.88 25.42 0.65
C HIS A 244 22.08 25.15 2.13
N ILE A 245 22.35 26.21 2.91
CA ILE A 245 22.23 26.15 4.37
C ILE A 245 20.83 25.58 4.61
N PRO A 246 20.68 24.45 5.34
CA PRO A 246 19.37 23.91 5.61
C PRO A 246 18.57 25.03 6.24
N ASN A 247 17.57 25.52 5.50
CA ASN A 247 16.72 26.57 6.02
C ASN A 247 16.18 26.07 7.37
N PRO A 248 16.13 26.92 8.41
CA PRO A 248 15.34 26.57 9.59
C PRO A 248 13.96 26.11 9.10
N LEU A 249 13.38 25.11 9.77
CA LEU A 249 12.07 24.52 9.46
C LEU A 249 11.18 25.56 8.76
N PRO A 250 10.57 25.30 7.59
CA PRO A 250 10.10 26.33 6.66
C PRO A 250 9.14 27.41 7.21
N LEU A 251 8.59 27.22 8.41
CA LEU A 251 7.80 28.19 9.18
C LEU A 251 8.63 29.25 9.92
N PHE A 252 9.91 29.00 10.18
CA PHE A 252 10.80 29.87 10.96
C PHE A 252 11.72 30.73 10.07
N ASN A 253 11.49 30.72 8.76
CA ASN A 253 12.21 31.59 7.84
C ASN A 253 11.41 32.90 7.63
N PRO A 254 11.86 34.05 8.18
CA PRO A 254 11.17 35.33 8.05
C PRO A 254 11.13 35.85 6.62
N GLN A 255 12.03 35.39 5.74
CA GLN A 255 12.04 35.79 4.33
C GLN A 255 10.90 35.14 3.52
N ARG A 256 10.22 34.12 4.06
CA ARG A 256 9.09 33.45 3.40
C ARG A 256 7.79 34.25 3.50
N TYR A 257 7.71 35.16 4.46
CA TYR A 257 6.55 36.02 4.67
C TYR A 257 6.76 37.36 3.94
N GLU A 258 6.97 37.30 2.62
CA GLU A 258 7.31 38.46 1.77
C GLU A 258 6.24 39.57 1.79
N PHE A 259 5.01 39.23 2.19
CA PHE A 259 3.91 40.17 2.39
C PHE A 259 4.05 41.02 3.67
N MET A 260 5.00 40.70 4.56
CA MET A 260 5.35 41.48 5.75
C MET A 260 6.83 41.88 5.70
N THR A 261 7.13 43.18 5.70
CA THR A 261 8.51 43.68 5.72
C THR A 261 9.10 43.67 7.14
N PHE A 262 10.43 43.79 7.24
CA PHE A 262 11.11 43.99 8.52
C PHE A 262 10.53 45.18 9.29
N PRO A 263 10.27 45.08 10.62
CA PRO A 263 10.57 43.95 11.52
C PRO A 263 9.42 42.94 11.72
N LEU A 264 8.26 43.14 11.06
CA LEU A 264 7.03 42.38 11.33
C LEU A 264 7.15 40.89 10.97
N ASN A 265 7.89 40.54 9.92
CA ASN A 265 8.17 39.14 9.57
C ASN A 265 8.96 38.38 10.65
N TYR A 266 9.90 39.04 11.33
CA TYR A 266 10.63 38.44 12.47
C TYR A 266 9.73 38.30 13.70
N LEU A 267 8.83 39.27 13.95
CA LEU A 267 7.84 39.16 15.02
C LEU A 267 6.88 37.98 14.76
N LEU A 268 6.41 37.80 13.52
CA LEU A 268 5.57 36.67 13.14
C LEU A 268 6.28 35.33 13.39
N VAL A 269 7.55 35.20 12.98
CA VAL A 269 8.37 34.01 13.26
C VAL A 269 8.56 33.78 14.76
N ALA A 270 8.70 34.84 15.58
CA ALA A 270 8.77 34.71 17.03
C ALA A 270 7.44 34.24 17.66
N LEU A 271 6.30 34.54 17.03
CA LEU A 271 4.97 34.09 17.44
C LEU A 271 4.62 32.67 16.93
N VAL A 272 5.32 32.16 15.92
CA VAL A 272 5.10 30.80 15.37
C VAL A 272 5.12 29.71 16.45
N PRO A 273 6.11 29.63 17.38
CA PRO A 273 6.08 28.64 18.46
C PRO A 273 4.81 28.75 19.33
N LEU A 274 4.35 29.97 19.60
CA LEU A 274 3.17 30.24 20.43
C LEU A 274 1.86 29.83 19.74
N GLY A 275 1.82 29.78 18.41
CA GLY A 275 0.66 29.27 17.66
C GLY A 275 0.77 27.77 17.34
N VAL A 276 1.95 27.32 16.92
CA VAL A 276 2.19 25.94 16.49
C VAL A 276 2.16 24.98 17.66
N LEU A 277 2.75 25.30 18.80
CA LEU A 277 2.77 24.37 19.94
C LEU A 277 1.36 24.10 20.49
N PRO A 278 0.49 25.12 20.72
CA PRO A 278 -0.91 24.87 21.06
C PRO A 278 -1.70 24.16 19.95
N ALA A 279 -1.48 24.50 18.68
CA ALA A 279 -2.15 23.81 17.57
C ALA A 279 -1.76 22.33 17.48
N VAL A 280 -0.47 22.01 17.68
CA VAL A 280 0.02 20.64 17.80
C VAL A 280 -0.58 19.96 19.04
N GLY A 281 -0.65 20.64 20.18
CA GLY A 281 -1.30 20.14 21.38
C GLY A 281 -2.79 19.82 21.17
N LEU A 282 -3.54 20.69 20.50
CA LEU A 282 -4.93 20.48 20.13
C LEU A 282 -5.09 19.31 19.15
N ALA A 283 -4.23 19.22 18.12
CA ALA A 283 -4.25 18.10 17.19
C ALA A 283 -3.95 16.77 17.88
N LEU A 284 -2.96 16.73 18.79
CA LEU A 284 -2.67 15.54 19.59
C LEU A 284 -3.84 15.18 20.54
N GLY A 285 -4.49 16.18 21.13
CA GLY A 285 -5.68 16.00 21.96
C GLY A 285 -6.86 15.44 21.16
N ASP A 286 -7.10 15.94 19.95
CA ASP A 286 -8.13 15.44 19.04
C ASP A 286 -7.85 13.99 18.63
N LEU A 287 -6.61 13.66 18.27
CA LEU A 287 -6.21 12.29 17.98
C LEU A 287 -6.39 11.36 19.20
N GLY A 288 -6.10 11.85 20.42
CA GLY A 288 -6.38 11.13 21.66
C GLY A 288 -7.88 10.90 21.89
N GLY A 289 -8.71 11.90 21.62
CA GLY A 289 -10.18 11.77 21.67
C GLY A 289 -10.71 10.79 20.63
N GLN A 290 -10.17 10.81 19.41
CA GLN A 290 -10.51 9.86 18.34
C GLN A 290 -10.16 8.42 18.71
N ARG A 291 -9.04 8.20 19.42
CA ARG A 291 -8.67 6.89 19.97
C ARG A 291 -9.73 6.36 20.95
N ILE A 292 -10.10 7.16 21.94
CA ILE A 292 -11.12 6.77 22.93
C ILE A 292 -12.45 6.48 22.23
N ALA A 293 -12.85 7.35 21.29
CA ALA A 293 -14.07 7.16 20.52
C ALA A 293 -14.03 5.86 19.70
N SER A 294 -12.88 5.51 19.11
CA SER A 294 -12.64 4.25 18.42
C SER A 294 -12.82 3.06 19.37
N GLU A 295 -12.17 3.07 20.54
CA GLU A 295 -12.28 2.00 21.52
C GLU A 295 -13.75 1.77 21.95
N ILE A 296 -14.52 2.84 22.17
CA ILE A 296 -15.96 2.77 22.47
C ILE A 296 -16.76 2.16 21.30
N ARG A 297 -16.48 2.58 20.06
CA ARG A 297 -17.17 2.05 18.87
C ARG A 297 -16.92 0.55 18.69
N ILE A 298 -15.67 0.12 18.84
CA ILE A 298 -15.27 -1.29 18.73
C ILE A 298 -15.99 -2.12 19.80
N ALA A 299 -16.04 -1.62 21.04
CA ALA A 299 -16.76 -2.28 22.13
C ALA A 299 -18.27 -2.45 21.85
N ARG A 300 -18.90 -1.50 21.15
CA ARG A 300 -20.33 -1.54 20.81
C ARG A 300 -20.67 -2.44 19.60
N PHE A 301 -19.75 -2.61 18.65
CA PHE A 301 -20.02 -3.35 17.41
C PHE A 301 -20.03 -4.90 17.59
N HIS A 302 -19.48 -5.44 18.70
CA HIS A 302 -19.35 -6.88 19.06
C HIS A 302 -18.46 -7.75 18.14
N PRO A 303 -17.94 -8.92 18.60
CA PRO A 303 -17.64 -9.41 19.96
C PRO A 303 -16.11 -9.31 20.28
N ASN A 304 -15.71 -9.85 21.44
CA ASN A 304 -14.31 -10.03 21.89
C ASN A 304 -13.38 -10.53 20.76
N GLU A 305 -12.09 -10.13 20.79
CA GLU A 305 -11.08 -10.47 19.77
C GLU A 305 -11.02 -11.97 19.45
N SER A 306 -11.33 -12.84 20.42
CA SER A 306 -11.42 -14.29 20.22
C SER A 306 -12.40 -14.68 19.11
N LYS A 307 -13.59 -14.07 19.07
CA LYS A 307 -14.59 -14.35 18.02
C LYS A 307 -14.18 -13.77 16.66
N ARG A 308 -13.36 -12.71 16.63
CA ARG A 308 -12.77 -12.22 15.37
C ARG A 308 -11.80 -13.23 14.79
N ARG A 309 -10.94 -13.80 15.64
CA ARG A 309 -9.98 -14.86 15.25
C ARG A 309 -10.72 -16.10 14.76
N GLU A 310 -11.76 -16.53 15.45
CA GLU A 310 -12.61 -17.65 15.03
C GLU A 310 -13.19 -17.46 13.61
N ARG A 311 -13.67 -16.26 13.29
CA ARG A 311 -14.25 -15.94 11.97
C ARG A 311 -13.28 -16.06 10.79
N VAL A 312 -11.98 -16.05 11.05
CA VAL A 312 -10.93 -16.20 10.03
C VAL A 312 -10.17 -17.51 10.17
N GLY A 313 -10.73 -18.48 10.92
CA GLY A 313 -10.18 -19.82 11.07
C GLY A 313 -9.03 -19.93 12.07
N LEU A 314 -8.81 -18.91 12.90
CA LEU A 314 -7.69 -18.85 13.85
C LEU A 314 -8.08 -19.29 15.27
N SER A 315 -9.15 -20.07 15.41
CA SER A 315 -9.59 -20.63 16.68
C SER A 315 -9.01 -22.03 16.91
N GLY A 316 -8.52 -22.29 18.12
CA GLY A 316 -8.08 -23.62 18.54
C GLY A 316 -6.57 -23.72 18.82
N PRO A 317 -6.12 -24.84 19.42
CA PRO A 317 -4.72 -25.05 19.78
C PRO A 317 -3.79 -25.15 18.57
N GLU A 318 -4.23 -25.80 17.49
CA GLU A 318 -3.45 -25.99 16.24
C GLU A 318 -3.11 -24.63 15.58
N ALA A 319 -4.13 -23.81 15.28
CA ALA A 319 -3.90 -22.47 14.74
C ALA A 319 -3.09 -21.56 15.68
N THR A 320 -3.11 -21.82 17.00
CA THR A 320 -2.30 -21.07 17.98
C THR A 320 -0.84 -21.50 17.92
N GLU A 321 -0.60 -22.81 17.78
CA GLU A 321 0.72 -23.41 17.67
C GLU A 321 1.39 -23.02 16.34
N GLU A 322 0.70 -23.15 15.21
CA GLU A 322 1.17 -22.70 13.89
C GLU A 322 1.56 -21.22 13.91
N ALA A 323 0.69 -20.36 14.46
CA ALA A 323 0.99 -18.94 14.58
C ALA A 323 2.19 -18.67 15.51
N SER A 324 2.36 -19.46 16.58
CA SER A 324 3.52 -19.34 17.46
C SER A 324 4.81 -19.78 16.78
N GLN A 325 4.75 -20.86 15.99
CA GLN A 325 5.86 -21.35 15.18
C GLN A 325 6.25 -20.32 14.12
N LEU A 326 5.28 -19.78 13.38
CA LEU A 326 5.50 -18.72 12.41
C LEU A 326 6.13 -17.48 13.05
N ASN A 327 5.65 -17.08 14.22
CA ASN A 327 6.23 -15.97 15.00
C ASN A 327 7.68 -16.26 15.38
N ALA A 328 7.95 -17.48 15.85
CA ALA A 328 9.29 -17.93 16.21
C ALA A 328 10.22 -17.95 15.00
N GLU A 329 9.81 -18.50 13.85
CA GLU A 329 10.59 -18.54 12.62
C GLU A 329 10.97 -17.14 12.13
N TRP A 330 10.00 -16.22 12.10
CA TRP A 330 10.21 -14.86 11.61
C TRP A 330 11.03 -14.00 12.57
N HIS A 331 11.16 -14.40 13.85
CA HIS A 331 12.04 -13.77 14.83
C HIS A 331 13.40 -14.49 15.03
N HIS A 332 13.51 -15.80 14.80
CA HIS A 332 14.75 -16.55 14.99
C HIS A 332 15.78 -16.30 13.89
N HIS A 333 15.35 -16.07 12.65
CA HIS A 333 16.28 -15.68 11.59
C HIS A 333 16.89 -14.28 11.83
N SER A 334 16.25 -13.45 12.65
CA SER A 334 16.76 -12.11 13.02
C SER A 334 17.97 -12.17 13.97
N ALA A 335 18.19 -13.30 14.65
CA ALA A 335 19.35 -13.51 15.51
C ALA A 335 20.55 -14.12 14.77
N ASN A 336 20.33 -14.90 13.70
CA ASN A 336 21.40 -15.62 13.00
C ASN A 336 21.98 -14.87 11.78
N GLY A 337 21.37 -13.77 11.34
CA GLY A 337 21.86 -12.93 10.24
C GLY A 337 23.20 -12.21 10.49
N SER A 338 23.81 -12.38 11.67
CA SER A 338 25.12 -11.79 12.01
C SER A 338 26.29 -12.77 11.93
N GLN A 339 26.07 -14.06 11.62
CA GLN A 339 27.15 -15.03 11.44
C GLN A 339 26.76 -16.16 10.47
N ALA A 340 27.07 -15.99 9.18
CA ALA A 340 27.22 -17.13 8.28
C ALA A 340 28.18 -16.80 7.13
N GLY A 341 29.46 -16.75 7.46
CA GLY A 341 30.52 -16.92 6.46
C GLY A 341 30.65 -18.39 6.10
N THR A 342 30.62 -18.66 4.79
CA THR A 342 31.25 -19.79 4.09
C THR A 342 30.98 -21.20 4.62
N LYS A 343 30.22 -21.99 3.84
CA LYS A 343 30.64 -23.34 3.46
C LYS A 343 29.94 -23.79 2.18
N THR A 344 30.77 -23.88 1.15
CA THR A 344 30.55 -24.51 -0.15
C THR A 344 30.30 -26.01 -0.02
N SER A 345 29.33 -26.53 -0.76
CA SER A 345 29.42 -27.88 -1.35
C SER A 345 28.64 -27.95 -2.66
N SER A 346 29.38 -28.23 -3.72
CA SER A 346 28.95 -28.40 -5.10
C SER A 346 28.47 -29.83 -5.38
N SER A 347 27.42 -29.99 -6.19
CA SER A 347 27.39 -31.00 -7.26
C SER A 347 26.26 -30.74 -8.27
N ALA A 348 26.67 -30.28 -9.46
CA ALA A 348 26.23 -30.62 -10.82
C ALA A 348 25.35 -31.90 -10.98
N LEU A 349 24.44 -32.11 -11.95
CA LEU A 349 24.19 -31.63 -13.32
C LEU A 349 22.80 -32.18 -13.78
N THR A 350 22.06 -31.50 -14.68
CA THR A 350 21.64 -31.94 -16.05
C THR A 350 20.42 -31.15 -16.57
N ASP A 351 20.60 -30.50 -17.74
CA ASP A 351 19.62 -29.77 -18.59
C ASP A 351 18.86 -30.72 -19.57
N PRO A 352 18.16 -30.26 -20.65
CA PRO A 352 16.90 -29.47 -20.71
C PRO A 352 15.91 -29.99 -21.81
N VAL A 353 14.62 -29.60 -21.84
CA VAL A 353 13.79 -29.58 -23.09
C VAL A 353 12.67 -28.51 -23.02
N PRO A 354 12.31 -27.80 -24.13
CA PRO A 354 11.62 -26.51 -24.12
C PRO A 354 10.14 -26.55 -24.59
N LEU A 355 9.35 -25.51 -24.33
CA LEU A 355 8.15 -25.16 -25.12
C LEU A 355 7.72 -23.68 -24.98
N THR A 356 8.00 -22.95 -26.07
CA THR A 356 7.18 -21.95 -26.79
C THR A 356 6.61 -20.70 -26.11
N ALA A 357 6.91 -19.59 -26.79
CA ALA A 357 6.45 -18.22 -26.61
C ALA A 357 4.93 -18.04 -26.80
N ASP A 358 4.33 -17.23 -25.92
CA ASP A 358 3.68 -15.96 -26.29
C ASP A 358 3.13 -15.31 -25.01
N LEU A 359 3.50 -14.04 -24.79
CA LEU A 359 2.84 -12.97 -24.00
C LEU A 359 3.90 -12.02 -23.42
N ALA A 360 4.12 -10.91 -24.15
CA ALA A 360 4.83 -9.74 -23.66
C ALA A 360 3.99 -9.02 -22.59
N GLY A 361 4.63 -8.55 -21.51
CA GLY A 361 4.04 -7.59 -20.56
C GLY A 361 4.11 -7.93 -19.06
N VAL A 362 4.83 -8.98 -18.63
CA VAL A 362 5.01 -9.29 -17.21
C VAL A 362 6.43 -8.94 -16.78
N TYR A 363 6.58 -7.92 -15.93
CA TYR A 363 7.87 -7.57 -15.30
C TYR A 363 8.09 -8.47 -14.06
N ASN A 364 9.13 -9.31 -14.12
CA ASN A 364 9.69 -10.05 -12.98
C ASN A 364 11.16 -9.64 -12.83
N PRO A 365 11.57 -8.93 -11.76
CA PRO A 365 12.99 -8.67 -11.55
C PRO A 365 13.67 -9.87 -10.88
N VAL A 366 14.65 -10.45 -11.58
CA VAL A 366 15.75 -11.18 -10.96
C VAL A 366 16.94 -10.23 -10.99
N VAL A 367 17.39 -9.75 -9.83
CA VAL A 367 18.61 -8.95 -9.70
C VAL A 367 19.53 -9.65 -8.71
N GLU A 368 20.67 -10.13 -9.22
CA GLU A 368 21.79 -10.61 -8.40
C GLU A 368 22.37 -9.44 -7.58
N SER A 369 22.52 -9.66 -6.28
CA SER A 369 22.93 -8.66 -5.31
C SER A 369 24.46 -8.53 -5.24
N THR A 370 24.95 -7.28 -5.36
CA THR A 370 26.25 -6.87 -4.80
C THR A 370 26.01 -6.14 -3.47
N PRO A 371 26.77 -6.43 -2.39
CA PRO A 371 26.46 -5.93 -1.06
C PRO A 371 27.31 -4.71 -0.68
N GLU A 372 26.74 -3.51 -0.56
CA GLU A 372 27.32 -2.44 0.28
C GLU A 372 26.25 -1.53 0.94
N THR A 373 26.01 -1.79 2.24
CA THR A 373 25.61 -0.88 3.33
C THR A 373 24.53 0.21 3.11
N GLY A 374 23.31 -0.08 3.58
CA GLY A 374 22.36 0.93 4.09
C GLY A 374 20.88 0.55 3.97
N THR A 375 20.24 0.18 5.09
CA THR A 375 18.77 0.11 5.30
C THR A 375 17.97 -0.95 4.52
N SER A 376 18.17 -2.22 4.89
CA SER A 376 17.27 -3.30 4.50
C SER A 376 15.96 -3.25 5.30
N LEU A 377 14.84 -3.63 4.66
CA LEU A 377 13.58 -3.85 5.36
C LEU A 377 13.74 -4.86 6.52
N PRO A 378 12.96 -4.72 7.60
CA PRO A 378 12.84 -5.76 8.62
C PRO A 378 12.56 -7.12 7.98
N GLU A 379 13.13 -8.17 8.55
CA GLU A 379 12.99 -9.53 8.04
C GLU A 379 11.54 -9.98 7.91
N SER A 380 10.68 -9.62 8.87
CA SER A 380 9.25 -9.89 8.76
C SER A 380 8.64 -9.31 7.48
N GLN A 381 9.02 -8.09 7.09
CA GLN A 381 8.53 -7.48 5.86
C GLN A 381 9.12 -8.14 4.61
N ARG A 382 10.38 -8.59 4.65
CA ARG A 382 10.99 -9.38 3.57
C ARG A 382 10.29 -10.73 3.37
N ASN A 383 9.92 -11.40 4.45
CA ASN A 383 9.15 -12.65 4.40
C ASN A 383 7.75 -12.43 3.84
N MET A 384 7.07 -11.33 4.21
CA MET A 384 5.79 -10.96 3.57
C MET A 384 5.95 -10.70 2.08
N ILE A 385 7.02 -10.00 1.66
CA ILE A 385 7.31 -9.74 0.25
C ILE A 385 7.49 -11.06 -0.51
N ALA A 386 8.34 -11.96 0.01
CA ALA A 386 8.60 -13.26 -0.60
C ALA A 386 7.31 -14.08 -0.74
N SER A 387 6.51 -14.15 0.32
CA SER A 387 5.24 -14.85 0.32
C SER A 387 4.26 -14.27 -0.71
N LEU A 388 3.97 -12.97 -0.65
CA LEU A 388 3.00 -12.34 -1.56
C LEU A 388 3.45 -12.40 -3.03
N ASN A 389 4.75 -12.30 -3.30
CA ASN A 389 5.29 -12.44 -4.66
C ASN A 389 5.24 -13.89 -5.18
N SER A 390 5.01 -14.89 -4.31
CA SER A 390 4.83 -16.27 -4.73
C SER A 390 3.43 -16.59 -5.26
N ILE A 391 2.48 -15.63 -5.19
CA ILE A 391 1.15 -15.74 -5.80
C ILE A 391 1.30 -15.71 -7.33
N PRO A 392 1.07 -16.83 -8.04
CA PRO A 392 1.49 -16.97 -9.44
C PRO A 392 0.72 -16.06 -10.42
N GLN A 393 -0.53 -15.73 -10.10
CA GLN A 393 -1.36 -14.83 -10.91
C GLN A 393 -1.21 -13.34 -10.55
N MET A 394 -0.34 -12.99 -9.59
CA MET A 394 -0.14 -11.59 -9.20
C MET A 394 0.54 -10.80 -10.31
N ARG A 395 -0.05 -9.66 -10.67
CA ARG A 395 0.49 -8.71 -11.64
C ARG A 395 0.66 -7.35 -10.99
N LYS A 396 1.85 -6.78 -11.13
CA LYS A 396 2.19 -5.47 -10.59
C LYS A 396 2.24 -4.44 -11.71
N HIS A 397 1.53 -3.35 -11.51
CA HIS A 397 1.43 -2.23 -12.44
C HIS A 397 2.11 -1.02 -11.82
N LEU A 398 3.22 -0.61 -12.42
CA LEU A 398 4.00 0.53 -11.98
C LEU A 398 3.41 1.81 -12.57
N VAL A 399 3.11 2.79 -11.71
CA VAL A 399 2.41 4.03 -12.07
C VAL A 399 3.32 5.23 -11.82
N TYR A 400 3.57 6.01 -12.87
CA TYR A 400 4.34 7.25 -12.79
C TYR A 400 3.42 8.48 -12.81
N LEU A 401 3.22 9.06 -11.63
CA LEU A 401 2.40 10.27 -11.44
C LEU A 401 3.23 11.37 -10.78
N ASP A 402 4.14 11.98 -11.55
CA ASP A 402 4.88 13.17 -11.10
C ASP A 402 4.10 14.46 -11.37
N THR A 403 3.30 14.90 -10.40
CA THR A 403 2.49 16.13 -10.44
C THR A 403 3.19 17.32 -9.78
N ALA A 404 2.66 18.54 -9.86
CA ALA A 404 3.21 19.67 -9.10
C ALA A 404 2.84 19.56 -7.61
N GLY A 405 1.72 18.92 -7.28
CA GLY A 405 1.26 18.66 -5.92
C GLY A 405 2.21 17.85 -5.03
N PHE A 406 1.89 17.79 -3.73
CA PHE A 406 2.76 17.20 -2.72
C PHE A 406 2.80 15.66 -2.73
N THR A 407 1.74 15.00 -3.19
CA THR A 407 1.63 13.54 -3.17
C THR A 407 0.85 13.00 -4.37
N SER A 408 1.30 11.88 -4.94
CA SER A 408 0.63 11.13 -6.00
C SER A 408 -0.45 10.17 -5.48
N HIS A 409 -0.50 9.94 -4.16
CA HIS A 409 -1.37 8.95 -3.53
C HIS A 409 -2.87 9.08 -3.92
N PRO A 410 -3.55 10.23 -3.74
CA PRO A 410 -4.97 10.36 -4.09
C PRO A 410 -5.21 10.44 -5.61
N ILE A 411 -4.17 10.75 -6.38
CA ILE A 411 -4.26 10.99 -7.83
C ILE A 411 -4.53 9.70 -8.57
N MET A 412 -3.92 8.59 -8.17
CA MET A 412 -3.97 7.29 -8.85
C MET A 412 -5.37 6.76 -9.12
N ILE A 413 -6.38 7.12 -8.32
CA ILE A 413 -7.79 6.72 -8.56
C ILE A 413 -8.71 7.89 -8.93
N CYS A 414 -8.15 9.07 -9.23
CA CYS A 414 -8.86 10.30 -9.58
C CYS A 414 -10.07 10.58 -8.64
N GLN A 415 -9.80 10.99 -7.38
CA GLN A 415 -10.88 11.21 -6.41
C GLN A 415 -11.79 12.39 -6.77
N ASP A 416 -11.25 13.45 -7.38
CA ASP A 416 -11.99 14.61 -7.89
C ASP A 416 -11.69 14.82 -9.37
N THR A 417 -12.66 14.55 -10.24
CA THR A 417 -12.54 14.73 -11.69
C THR A 417 -12.50 16.20 -12.12
N ARG A 418 -12.87 17.13 -11.23
CA ARG A 418 -12.80 18.58 -11.50
C ARG A 418 -11.37 19.09 -11.35
N ASP A 419 -10.55 18.43 -10.55
CA ASP A 419 -9.15 18.75 -10.37
C ASP A 419 -8.32 18.25 -11.56
N ALA A 420 -7.67 19.19 -12.25
CA ALA A 420 -6.86 18.90 -13.43
C ALA A 420 -5.66 18.00 -13.14
N GLU A 421 -5.05 18.10 -11.96
CA GLU A 421 -3.96 17.21 -11.57
C GLU A 421 -4.46 15.80 -11.31
N GLN A 422 -5.62 15.66 -10.67
CA GLN A 422 -6.21 14.34 -10.36
C GLN A 422 -6.67 13.57 -11.59
N ARG A 423 -7.10 14.28 -12.65
CA ARG A 423 -7.49 13.66 -13.93
C ARG A 423 -6.38 12.81 -14.56
N ARG A 424 -5.12 12.99 -14.18
CA ARG A 424 -4.01 12.13 -14.62
C ARG A 424 -4.17 10.67 -14.17
N GLY A 425 -4.86 10.42 -13.07
CA GLY A 425 -5.18 9.06 -12.64
C GLY A 425 -6.29 8.39 -13.44
N LEU A 426 -7.02 9.11 -14.30
CA LEU A 426 -8.05 8.49 -15.13
C LEU A 426 -7.47 7.46 -16.09
N ASP A 427 -6.23 7.62 -16.53
CA ASP A 427 -5.57 6.63 -17.40
C ASP A 427 -5.24 5.34 -16.63
N VAL A 428 -4.91 5.44 -15.33
CA VAL A 428 -4.79 4.27 -14.44
C VAL A 428 -6.13 3.55 -14.30
N VAL A 429 -7.20 4.31 -14.04
CA VAL A 429 -8.57 3.78 -13.91
C VAL A 429 -9.02 3.11 -15.20
N ARG A 430 -8.72 3.70 -16.36
CA ARG A 430 -9.03 3.13 -17.69
C ARG A 430 -8.24 1.85 -17.95
N HIS A 431 -6.93 1.86 -17.71
CA HIS A 431 -6.09 0.67 -17.86
C HIS A 431 -6.63 -0.50 -17.03
N TRP A 432 -6.99 -0.25 -15.77
CA TRP A 432 -7.63 -1.25 -14.92
C TRP A 432 -8.97 -1.72 -15.47
N ALA A 433 -9.86 -0.80 -15.85
CA ALA A 433 -11.18 -1.13 -16.34
C ALA A 433 -11.13 -1.94 -17.64
N ASP A 434 -10.18 -1.64 -18.53
CA ASP A 434 -9.96 -2.40 -19.77
C ASP A 434 -9.48 -3.83 -19.48
N GLY A 435 -8.63 -4.00 -18.46
CA GLY A 435 -8.20 -5.30 -17.95
C GLY A 435 -9.21 -6.06 -17.08
N PHE A 436 -10.28 -5.41 -16.62
CA PHE A 436 -11.27 -5.98 -15.70
C PHE A 436 -12.08 -7.11 -16.36
N VAL A 437 -12.26 -8.22 -15.64
CA VAL A 437 -12.98 -9.41 -16.13
C VAL A 437 -14.32 -9.56 -15.42
N PHE A 438 -15.38 -9.91 -16.14
CA PHE A 438 -16.72 -10.16 -15.55
C PHE A 438 -16.98 -11.65 -15.29
#